data_AF-A0A4R0QM23-F1
#
_entry.id   AF-A0A4R0QM23-F1
#
_cell.length_a   1.000
_cell.length_b   1.000
_cell.length_c   1.000
_cell.angle_alpha   90.00
_cell.angle_beta   90.00
_cell.angle_gamma   90.00
#
_symmetry.space_group_name_H-M   'P 1'
#
loop_
_entity.id
_entity.type
_entity.pdbx_description
1 polymer ?
#
loop_
_entity_poly.entity_id
_entity_poly.type
_entity_poly.pdbx_seq_one_letter_code
_entity_poly.pdbx_strand_id
1 'polypeptide(L)'
;MLIREKEEGFTAVKSDYLAFAEKHAADWRLLFSVANPLSAHGCYEEVIPIWEKAYEAQEKPRFTDYHTAIAHRYLLLGNKAGAIKAYEKVIHILKTGWNCRFGKAVDDVQAKINFLKENV
;
A
#
# COMPACT_ATOMS: atom_id res chain seq x y z
N MET A 1 -17.03 5.38 -12.19
CA MET A 1 -16.61 5.97 -10.90
C MET A 1 -15.79 7.24 -11.10
N LEU A 2 -14.62 7.21 -11.74
CA LEU A 2 -13.79 8.43 -11.90
C LEU A 2 -14.48 9.63 -12.57
N ILE A 3 -15.30 9.40 -13.60
CA ILE A 3 -16.09 10.48 -14.24
C ILE A 3 -17.08 11.06 -13.23
N ARG A 4 -17.85 10.20 -12.58
CA ARG A 4 -18.82 10.56 -11.54
C ARG A 4 -18.17 11.25 -10.33
N GLU A 5 -16.97 10.85 -9.94
CA GLU A 5 -16.19 11.52 -8.88
C GLU A 5 -15.91 12.98 -9.22
N LYS A 6 -15.59 13.27 -10.49
CA LYS A 6 -15.34 14.64 -10.95
C LYS A 6 -16.62 15.48 -11.00
N GLU A 7 -17.77 14.85 -11.21
CA GLU A 7 -19.07 15.51 -11.34
C GLU A 7 -19.77 15.71 -9.99
N GLU A 8 -19.74 14.69 -9.12
CA GLU A 8 -20.50 14.63 -7.87
C GLU A 8 -19.62 14.74 -6.61
N GLY A 9 -18.29 14.66 -6.76
CA GLY A 9 -17.33 14.68 -5.67
C GLY A 9 -17.02 13.29 -5.07
N PHE A 10 -15.90 13.20 -4.37
CA PHE A 10 -15.41 11.94 -3.80
C PHE A 10 -16.34 11.32 -2.76
N THR A 11 -16.94 12.13 -1.90
CA THR A 11 -17.84 11.65 -0.85
C THR A 11 -19.03 10.87 -1.43
N ALA A 12 -19.53 11.28 -2.60
CA ALA A 12 -20.66 10.62 -3.27
C ALA A 12 -20.33 9.25 -3.86
N VAL A 13 -19.04 8.97 -4.12
CA VAL A 13 -18.58 7.73 -4.78
C VAL A 13 -17.70 6.85 -3.89
N LYS A 14 -17.35 7.30 -2.68
CA LYS A 14 -16.50 6.55 -1.75
C LYS A 14 -17.05 5.14 -1.47
N SER A 15 -18.36 5.03 -1.20
CA SER A 15 -19.01 3.73 -0.96
C SER A 15 -18.89 2.79 -2.15
N ASP A 16 -18.98 3.33 -3.37
CA ASP A 16 -18.91 2.55 -4.60
C ASP A 16 -17.51 1.99 -4.82
N TYR A 17 -16.47 2.78 -4.50
CA TYR A 17 -15.08 2.30 -4.50
C TYR A 17 -14.90 1.14 -3.53
N LEU A 18 -15.37 1.28 -2.29
CA LEU A 18 -15.24 0.21 -1.29
C LEU A 18 -16.00 -1.06 -1.70
N ALA A 19 -17.25 -0.92 -2.15
CA ALA A 19 -18.04 -2.05 -2.64
C ALA A 19 -17.41 -2.72 -3.87
N PHE A 20 -16.81 -1.93 -4.78
CA PHE A 20 -16.08 -2.47 -5.91
C PHE A 20 -14.85 -3.25 -5.48
N ALA A 21 -14.07 -2.75 -4.51
CA ALA A 21 -12.93 -3.47 -3.97
C ALA A 21 -13.35 -4.81 -3.34
N GLU A 22 -14.46 -4.86 -2.61
CA GLU A 22 -14.98 -6.10 -2.03
C GLU A 22 -15.41 -7.10 -3.11
N LYS A 23 -16.17 -6.64 -4.12
CA LYS A 23 -16.63 -7.48 -5.23
C LYS A 23 -15.48 -8.09 -6.03
N HIS A 24 -14.36 -7.37 -6.13
CA HIS A 24 -13.20 -7.75 -6.92
C HIS A 24 -11.98 -8.11 -6.06
N ALA A 25 -12.21 -8.66 -4.86
CA ALA A 25 -11.16 -8.97 -3.88
C ALA A 25 -10.08 -9.96 -4.34
N ALA A 26 -10.32 -10.70 -5.42
CA ALA A 26 -9.35 -11.63 -6.01
C ALA A 26 -8.49 -11.01 -7.13
N ASP A 27 -8.78 -9.79 -7.58
CA ASP A 27 -8.01 -9.12 -8.63
C ASP A 27 -7.17 -7.99 -8.04
N TRP A 28 -5.88 -8.26 -7.88
CA TRP A 28 -4.93 -7.30 -7.32
C TRP A 28 -4.83 -6.01 -8.14
N ARG A 29 -5.06 -6.06 -9.46
CA ARG A 29 -4.96 -4.88 -10.36
C ARG A 29 -6.11 -3.92 -10.06
N LEU A 30 -7.32 -4.48 -9.91
CA LEU A 30 -8.51 -3.72 -9.58
C LEU A 30 -8.45 -3.14 -8.16
N LEU A 31 -8.01 -3.95 -7.18
CA LEU A 31 -7.81 -3.48 -5.81
C LEU A 31 -6.80 -2.33 -5.75
N PHE A 32 -5.66 -2.45 -6.43
CA PHE A 32 -4.65 -1.40 -6.48
C PHE A 32 -5.19 -0.12 -7.16
N SER A 33 -5.96 -0.28 -8.24
CA SER A 33 -6.56 0.85 -8.94
C SER A 33 -7.58 1.61 -8.09
N VAL A 34 -8.37 0.92 -7.27
CA VAL A 34 -9.38 1.55 -6.38
C VAL A 34 -8.73 2.19 -5.15
N ALA A 35 -7.68 1.58 -4.63
CA ALA A 35 -6.95 2.12 -3.48
C ALA A 35 -6.33 3.49 -3.76
N ASN A 36 -5.92 3.77 -5.00
CA ASN A 36 -5.24 5.01 -5.36
C ASN A 36 -6.12 6.28 -5.17
N PRO A 37 -7.34 6.36 -5.74
CA PRO A 37 -8.26 7.47 -5.44
C PRO A 37 -8.57 7.61 -3.95
N LEU A 38 -8.91 6.50 -3.27
CA LEU A 38 -9.18 6.52 -1.82
C LEU A 38 -7.99 7.10 -1.03
N SER A 39 -6.76 6.73 -1.40
CA SER A 39 -5.55 7.25 -0.77
C SER A 39 -5.32 8.73 -1.09
N ALA A 40 -5.65 9.18 -2.30
CA ALA A 40 -5.50 10.59 -2.68
C ALA A 40 -6.41 11.51 -1.86
N HIS A 41 -7.57 11.00 -1.44
CA HIS A 41 -8.52 11.70 -0.57
C HIS A 41 -8.32 11.43 0.94
N GLY A 42 -7.17 10.87 1.32
CA GLY A 42 -6.81 10.72 2.73
C GLY A 42 -7.50 9.58 3.49
N CYS A 43 -8.20 8.66 2.80
CA CYS A 43 -8.83 7.47 3.41
C CYS A 43 -7.78 6.39 3.73
N TYR A 44 -6.77 6.75 4.51
CA TYR A 44 -5.58 5.93 4.71
C TYR A 44 -5.88 4.64 5.47
N GLU A 45 -6.72 4.71 6.51
CA GLU A 45 -7.07 3.55 7.33
C GLU A 45 -7.86 2.51 6.53
N GLU A 46 -8.71 2.95 5.60
CA GLU A 46 -9.48 2.06 4.73
C GLU A 46 -8.64 1.51 3.58
N VAL A 47 -7.63 2.23 3.12
CA VAL A 47 -6.80 1.81 1.98
C VAL A 47 -5.77 0.76 2.36
N ILE A 48 -5.19 0.83 3.56
CA ILE A 48 -4.20 -0.15 4.03
C ILE A 48 -4.69 -1.59 3.86
N PRO A 49 -5.88 -2.00 4.35
CA PRO A 49 -6.36 -3.37 4.16
C PRO A 49 -6.68 -3.72 2.70
N ILE A 50 -7.00 -2.73 1.85
CA ILE A 50 -7.20 -2.96 0.40
C ILE A 50 -5.87 -3.32 -0.26
N TRP A 51 -4.79 -2.61 0.05
CA TRP A 51 -3.46 -2.97 -0.48
C TRP A 51 -2.93 -4.28 0.10
N GLU A 52 -3.23 -4.61 1.36
CA GLU A 52 -2.89 -5.93 1.89
C GLU A 52 -3.62 -7.05 1.14
N LYS A 53 -4.92 -6.89 0.87
CA LYS A 53 -5.67 -7.82 0.00
C LYS A 53 -5.10 -7.89 -1.41
N ALA A 54 -4.70 -6.75 -1.99
CA ALA A 54 -4.09 -6.72 -3.31
C ALA A 54 -2.77 -7.50 -3.35
N TYR A 55 -1.94 -7.32 -2.33
CA TYR A 55 -0.73 -8.13 -2.15
C TYR A 55 -1.06 -9.61 -2.06
N GLU A 56 -2.09 -10.01 -1.28
CA GLU A 56 -2.47 -11.42 -1.15
C GLU A 56 -3.04 -12.04 -2.44
N ALA A 57 -3.78 -11.26 -3.22
CA ALA A 57 -4.33 -11.69 -4.51
C ALA A 57 -3.26 -11.82 -5.61
N GLN A 58 -2.09 -11.19 -5.45
CA GLN A 58 -1.05 -11.22 -6.46
C GLN A 58 -0.28 -12.55 -6.48
N GLU A 59 -0.10 -13.08 -7.68
CA GLU A 59 0.82 -14.16 -7.99
C GLU A 59 2.27 -13.83 -7.58
N LYS A 60 3.07 -14.86 -7.26
CA LYS A 60 4.50 -14.67 -7.00
C LYS A 60 5.28 -14.56 -8.32
N PRO A 61 6.39 -13.78 -8.36
CA PRO A 61 6.90 -12.93 -7.30
C PRO A 61 6.06 -11.66 -7.12
N ARG A 62 5.84 -11.26 -5.87
CA ARG A 62 4.96 -10.14 -5.55
C ARG A 62 5.67 -8.80 -5.59
N PHE A 63 4.97 -7.73 -5.95
CA PHE A 63 5.51 -6.37 -5.95
C PHE A 63 5.69 -5.83 -4.54
N THR A 64 6.69 -4.98 -4.37
CA THR A 64 6.98 -4.27 -3.13
C THR A 64 6.08 -3.06 -2.90
N ASP A 65 5.48 -2.54 -3.98
CA ASP A 65 4.74 -1.28 -4.03
C ASP A 65 3.59 -1.21 -3.03
N TYR A 66 2.90 -2.32 -2.77
CA TYR A 66 1.84 -2.38 -1.76
C TYR A 66 2.37 -1.98 -0.38
N HIS A 67 3.45 -2.60 0.07
CA HIS A 67 3.99 -2.35 1.40
C HIS A 67 4.78 -1.04 1.48
N THR A 68 5.37 -0.58 0.38
CA THR A 68 5.90 0.78 0.28
C THR A 68 4.79 1.82 0.42
N ALA A 69 3.65 1.63 -0.26
CA ALA A 69 2.50 2.53 -0.17
C ALA A 69 1.88 2.52 1.23
N ILE A 70 1.71 1.35 1.84
CA ILE A 70 1.25 1.19 3.24
C ILE A 70 2.18 1.92 4.20
N ALA A 71 3.51 1.76 4.05
CA ALA A 71 4.47 2.45 4.90
C ALA A 71 4.31 3.98 4.84
N HIS A 72 4.14 4.53 3.63
CA HIS A 72 3.90 5.96 3.46
C HIS A 72 2.59 6.42 4.13
N ARG A 73 1.51 5.62 4.12
CA ARG A 73 0.27 6.00 4.81
C ARG A 73 0.40 5.94 6.31
N TYR A 74 1.10 4.95 6.85
CA TYR A 74 1.40 4.92 8.27
C TYR A 74 2.20 6.15 8.72
N LEU A 75 3.15 6.63 7.91
CA LEU A 75 3.85 7.88 8.22
C LEU A 75 2.93 9.10 8.24
N LEU A 76 1.99 9.19 7.29
CA LEU A 76 0.99 10.28 7.25
C LEU A 76 0.02 10.22 8.44
N LEU A 77 -0.24 9.03 8.98
CA LEU A 77 -1.00 8.82 10.22
C LEU A 77 -0.15 9.01 11.49
N GLY A 78 1.13 9.39 11.37
CA GLY A 78 2.06 9.51 12.51
C GLY A 78 2.48 8.17 13.12
N ASN A 79 2.07 7.03 12.55
CA ASN A 79 2.37 5.69 13.02
C ASN A 79 3.72 5.19 12.48
N LYS A 80 4.81 5.66 13.07
CA LYS A 80 6.18 5.24 12.69
C LYS A 80 6.40 3.73 12.83
N ALA A 81 5.85 3.12 13.88
CA ALA A 81 6.00 1.68 14.12
C ALA A 81 5.33 0.84 13.02
N GLY A 82 4.15 1.24 12.56
CA GLY A 82 3.47 0.62 11.42
C GLY A 82 4.28 0.76 10.13
N ALA A 83 4.85 1.95 9.90
CA ALA A 83 5.68 2.19 8.72
C ALA A 83 6.93 1.30 8.69
N ILE A 84 7.62 1.14 9.83
CA ILE A 84 8.77 0.24 9.96
C ILE A 84 8.38 -1.20 9.61
N LYS A 85 7.29 -1.73 10.19
CA LYS A 85 6.81 -3.09 9.90
C LYS A 85 6.50 -3.29 8.42
N ALA A 86 5.92 -2.28 7.76
CA ALA A 86 5.64 -2.33 6.33
C ALA A 86 6.92 -2.34 5.49
N TYR A 87 7.93 -1.53 5.82
CA TYR A 87 9.25 -1.60 5.15
C TYR A 87 9.98 -2.92 5.40
N GLU A 88 9.85 -3.53 6.58
CA GLU A 88 10.39 -4.86 6.85
C GLU A 88 9.76 -5.92 5.93
N LYS A 89 8.45 -5.83 5.65
CA LYS A 89 7.78 -6.66 4.63
C LYS A 89 8.35 -6.42 3.22
N VAL A 90 8.66 -5.18 2.85
CA VAL A 90 9.33 -4.86 1.57
C VAL A 90 10.66 -5.60 1.45
N ILE A 91 11.52 -5.53 2.47
CA ILE A 91 12.80 -6.24 2.49
C ILE A 91 12.59 -7.76 2.38
N HIS A 92 11.59 -8.30 3.09
CA HIS A 92 11.26 -9.72 3.02
C HIS A 92 10.88 -10.15 1.60
N ILE A 93 10.06 -9.38 0.90
CA ILE A 93 9.64 -9.65 -0.49
C ILE A 93 10.83 -9.60 -1.44
N LEU A 94 11.70 -8.59 -1.32
CA LEU A 94 12.92 -8.50 -2.13
C LEU A 94 13.79 -9.76 -1.95
N LYS A 95 14.00 -10.19 -0.71
CA LYS A 95 14.87 -11.34 -0.38
C LYS A 95 14.28 -12.67 -0.81
N THR A 96 12.97 -12.88 -0.62
CA THR A 96 12.33 -14.19 -0.81
C THR A 96 11.64 -14.34 -2.16
N GLY A 97 10.96 -13.29 -2.64
CA GLY A 97 10.25 -13.29 -3.92
C GLY A 97 11.18 -13.03 -5.10
N TRP A 98 12.10 -12.08 -4.95
CA TRP A 98 12.98 -11.63 -6.04
C TRP A 98 14.43 -12.13 -5.91
N ASN A 99 14.75 -12.85 -4.83
CA ASN A 99 16.11 -13.28 -4.48
C ASN A 99 17.13 -12.12 -4.47
N CYS A 100 16.66 -10.89 -4.25
CA CYS A 100 17.48 -9.69 -4.10
C CYS A 100 17.89 -9.59 -2.62
N ARG A 101 19.04 -10.18 -2.29
CA ARG A 101 19.51 -10.28 -0.90
C ARG A 101 20.26 -9.06 -0.41
N PHE A 102 20.91 -8.36 -1.32
CA PHE A 102 21.80 -7.22 -1.10
C PHE A 102 21.71 -6.25 -2.29
N GLY A 103 22.23 -5.04 -2.09
CA GLY A 103 22.29 -4.00 -3.09
C GLY A 103 21.26 -2.90 -2.87
N LYS A 104 21.30 -1.91 -3.74
CA LYS A 104 20.64 -0.61 -3.55
C LYS A 104 19.17 -0.69 -3.13
N ALA A 105 18.38 -1.59 -3.71
CA ALA A 105 16.97 -1.73 -3.36
C ALA A 105 16.74 -2.15 -1.90
N VAL A 106 17.56 -3.06 -1.37
CA VAL A 106 17.48 -3.49 0.04
C VAL A 106 18.06 -2.42 0.96
N ASP A 107 19.20 -1.83 0.56
CA ASP A 107 19.91 -0.82 1.35
C ASP A 107 19.08 0.46 1.52
N ASP A 108 18.42 0.93 0.45
CA ASP A 108 17.56 2.11 0.49
C ASP A 108 16.38 1.91 1.45
N VAL A 109 15.77 0.71 1.49
CA VAL A 109 14.66 0.41 2.42
C VAL A 109 15.18 0.27 3.85
N GLN A 110 16.35 -0.35 4.04
CA GLN A 110 16.97 -0.47 5.35
C GLN A 110 17.33 0.90 5.93
N ALA A 111 17.84 1.82 5.11
CA ALA A 111 18.14 3.19 5.51
C ALA A 111 16.88 3.92 6.00
N LYS A 112 15.73 3.73 5.34
CA LYS A 112 14.43 4.28 5.80
C LYS A 112 14.03 3.73 7.16
N ILE A 113 14.20 2.43 7.40
CA ILE A 113 13.90 1.81 8.70
C ILE A 113 14.80 2.39 9.79
N ASN A 114 16.11 2.48 9.53
CA ASN A 114 17.07 3.00 10.50
C ASN A 114 16.76 4.44 10.87
N PHE A 115 16.52 5.29 9.86
CA PHE A 115 16.11 6.68 10.08
C PHE A 115 14.86 6.78 10.96
N LEU A 116 13.84 5.95 10.73
CA LEU A 116 12.61 5.97 11.54
C LEU A 116 12.83 5.48 12.97
N LYS A 117 13.78 4.58 13.22
CA LYS A 117 14.14 4.07 14.55
C LYS A 117 14.95 5.09 15.37
N GLU A 118 15.79 5.88 14.71
CA GLU A 118 16.63 6.89 15.35
C GLU A 118 15.85 8.16 15.71
N ASN A 119 14.75 8.42 15.02
CA ASN A 119 13.91 9.61 15.22
C ASN A 119 12.61 9.28 15.99
N VAL A 120 12.66 8.36 16.98
CA VAL A 120 11.52 7.97 17.84
C VAL A 120 11.38 8.92 19.01
#